data_AF-A0A2V9J8Z8-F1
#
_entry.id   AF-A0A2V9J8Z8-F1
#
_cell.length_a   1.000
_cell.length_b   1.000
_cell.length_c   1.000
_cell.angle_alpha   90.00
_cell.angle_beta   90.00
_cell.angle_gamma   90.00
#
_symmetry.space_group_name_H-M   'P 1'
#
loop_
_entity.id
_entity.type
_entity.pdbx_description
1 polymer ?
#
loop_
_entity_poly.entity_id
_entity_poly.type
_entity_poly.pdbx_seq_one_letter_code
_entity_poly.pdbx_strand_id
1 'polypeptide(L)'
;GLHGQVNQSHSDLRTLAQGFDRRRVNFELVKNSAVELAPGVSLTVLKTDVSYQRFEGYLSLTFEGRTLWLPNMGAQEAVDFYSKQAKRPYDLVVTTVNKRGVAGYLLLPAGESQGGPEAANRGILSTRESLGK
;
A
#
# COMPACT_ATOMS: atom_id res chain seq x y z
N GLY A 1 15.09 16.09 30.21
CA GLY A 1 14.19 17.09 29.62
C GLY A 1 13.31 16.42 28.60
N LEU A 2 12.00 16.67 28.60
CA LEU A 2 10.98 15.80 27.97
C LEU A 2 10.68 16.14 26.49
N HIS A 3 11.59 16.81 25.78
CA HIS A 3 11.25 17.54 24.56
C HIS A 3 11.43 16.77 23.24
N GLY A 4 11.88 15.51 23.29
CA GLY A 4 12.08 14.68 22.08
C GLY A 4 10.80 13.99 21.57
N GLN A 5 9.84 13.71 22.44
CA GLN A 5 8.76 12.74 22.14
C GLN A 5 7.49 13.38 21.54
N VAL A 6 7.36 14.72 21.55
CA VAL A 6 6.11 15.41 21.19
C VAL A 6 5.95 15.62 19.67
N ASN A 7 7.04 15.61 18.90
CA ASN A 7 6.99 15.86 17.45
C ASN A 7 6.60 14.62 16.61
N GLN A 8 6.90 13.41 17.08
CA GLN A 8 6.49 12.18 16.38
C GLN A 8 4.96 12.03 16.45
N SER A 9 4.38 12.06 17.65
CA SER A 9 2.93 11.90 17.84
C SER A 9 2.09 12.94 17.08
N HIS A 10 2.57 14.18 16.91
CA HIS A 10 1.87 15.18 16.09
C HIS A 10 1.95 14.92 14.58
N SER A 11 3.00 14.24 14.11
CA SER A 11 3.16 13.86 12.71
C SER A 11 2.28 12.65 12.39
N ASP A 12 2.33 11.62 13.24
CA ASP A 12 1.51 10.41 13.13
C ASP A 12 0.01 10.76 13.14
N LEU A 13 -0.43 11.60 14.09
CA LEU A 13 -1.82 12.07 14.16
C LEU A 13 -2.25 12.87 12.93
N ARG A 14 -1.34 13.59 12.28
CA ARG A 14 -1.67 14.40 11.10
C ARG A 14 -1.82 13.55 9.83
N THR A 15 -0.99 12.54 9.66
CA THR A 15 -1.14 11.53 8.59
C THR A 15 -2.43 10.74 8.76
N LEU A 16 -2.76 10.32 9.99
CA LEU A 16 -4.03 9.66 10.32
C LEU A 16 -5.25 10.57 10.08
N ALA A 17 -5.20 11.83 10.52
CA ALA A 17 -6.31 12.78 10.37
C ALA A 17 -6.59 13.20 8.92
N GLN A 18 -5.60 13.16 8.03
CA GLN A 18 -5.79 13.37 6.58
C GLN A 18 -6.23 12.10 5.82
N GLY A 19 -6.30 10.95 6.50
CA GLY A 19 -6.57 9.64 5.89
C GLY A 19 -8.04 9.20 5.82
N PHE A 20 -9.00 10.01 6.31
CA PHE A 20 -10.40 9.58 6.53
C PHE A 20 -11.21 9.14 5.29
N ASP A 21 -10.70 9.36 4.07
CA ASP A 21 -11.31 8.89 2.81
C ASP A 21 -10.30 8.13 1.92
N ARG A 22 -9.21 7.62 2.50
CA ARG A 22 -8.24 6.78 1.78
C ARG A 22 -8.57 5.31 1.97
N ARG A 23 -8.77 4.62 0.85
CA ARG A 23 -9.02 3.17 0.86
C ARG A 23 -7.86 2.43 1.50
N ARG A 24 -8.18 1.62 2.50
CA ARG A 24 -7.26 0.77 3.25
C ARG A 24 -7.34 -0.67 2.77
N VAL A 25 -6.20 -1.30 2.50
CA VAL A 25 -6.07 -2.75 2.24
C VAL A 25 -5.32 -3.37 3.41
N ASN A 26 -5.97 -4.23 4.18
CA ASN A 26 -5.32 -4.99 5.25
C ASN A 26 -4.55 -6.18 4.68
N PHE A 27 -3.46 -6.58 5.34
CA PHE A 27 -2.67 -7.75 4.96
C PHE A 27 -2.12 -8.52 6.16
N GLU A 28 -1.84 -9.80 5.91
CA GLU A 28 -0.93 -10.63 6.71
C GLU A 28 -0.03 -11.38 5.73
N LEU A 29 1.29 -11.29 5.91
CA LEU A 29 2.30 -11.92 5.05
C LEU A 29 3.15 -12.89 5.85
N VAL A 30 3.48 -14.01 5.20
CA VAL A 30 4.53 -14.94 5.65
C VAL A 30 5.85 -14.55 4.98
N LYS A 31 6.98 -14.73 5.69
CA LYS A 31 8.33 -14.53 5.14
C LYS A 31 8.55 -15.32 3.85
N ASN A 32 9.41 -14.78 2.99
CA ASN A 32 9.84 -15.35 1.71
C ASN A 32 8.70 -15.62 0.72
N SER A 33 7.55 -14.96 0.90
CA SER A 33 6.44 -14.93 -0.05
C SER A 33 6.18 -13.49 -0.49
N ALA A 34 5.98 -13.28 -1.78
CA ALA A 34 5.53 -12.01 -2.33
C ALA A 34 4.00 -11.97 -2.32
N VAL A 35 3.41 -10.89 -1.80
CA VAL A 35 1.95 -10.68 -1.81
C VAL A 35 1.64 -9.34 -2.47
N GLU A 36 0.79 -9.36 -3.49
CA GLU A 36 0.28 -8.15 -4.16
C GLU A 36 -0.75 -7.46 -3.26
N LEU A 37 -0.47 -6.21 -2.88
CA LEU A 37 -1.30 -5.40 -1.97
C LEU A 37 -2.22 -4.44 -2.73
N ALA A 38 -1.78 -4.03 -3.92
CA ALA A 38 -2.53 -3.24 -4.90
C ALA A 38 -1.97 -3.57 -6.30
N PRO A 39 -2.70 -3.29 -7.40
CA PRO A 39 -2.23 -3.61 -8.75
C PRO A 39 -0.80 -3.11 -9.01
N GLY A 40 0.10 -4.04 -9.30
CA GLY A 40 1.52 -3.78 -9.55
C GLY A 40 2.36 -3.39 -8.33
N VAL A 41 1.84 -3.55 -7.12
CA VAL A 41 2.50 -3.24 -5.84
C VAL A 41 2.52 -4.49 -4.97
N SER A 42 3.68 -5.16 -4.90
CA SER A 42 3.86 -6.37 -4.10
C SER A 42 4.87 -6.18 -2.98
N LEU A 43 4.59 -6.72 -1.80
CA LEU A 43 5.50 -6.73 -0.65
C LEU A 43 6.10 -8.13 -0.46
N THR A 44 7.40 -8.19 -0.21
CA THR A 44 8.10 -9.41 0.24
C THR A 44 8.83 -9.12 1.55
N VAL A 45 8.60 -9.96 2.56
CA VAL A 45 9.34 -9.93 3.84
C VAL A 45 10.44 -10.98 3.83
N LEU A 46 11.67 -10.59 4.11
CA LEU A 46 12.85 -11.47 4.14
C LEU A 46 13.21 -11.88 5.58
N LYS A 47 13.24 -10.92 6.52
CA LYS A 47 13.57 -11.17 7.93
C LYS A 47 12.58 -10.49 8.87
N THR A 48 12.52 -11.01 10.09
CA THR A 48 11.66 -10.51 11.18
C THR A 48 12.45 -10.55 12.49
N ASP A 49 12.60 -9.41 13.14
CA ASP A 49 13.04 -9.30 14.52
C ASP A 49 11.82 -9.04 15.41
N VAL A 50 11.41 -10.08 16.15
CA VAL A 50 10.22 -10.00 17.01
C VAL A 50 10.52 -9.23 18.30
N SER A 51 11.77 -9.24 18.77
CA SER A 51 12.20 -8.59 20.01
C SER A 51 12.17 -7.07 19.89
N TYR A 52 12.55 -6.55 18.72
CA TYR A 52 12.51 -5.12 18.42
C TYR A 52 11.30 -4.69 17.57
N GLN A 53 10.39 -5.61 17.25
CA GLN A 53 9.25 -5.41 16.33
C GLN A 53 9.69 -4.78 15.00
N ARG A 54 10.65 -5.40 14.31
CA ARG A 54 11.20 -4.91 13.03
C ARG A 54 11.20 -5.96 11.93
N PHE A 55 11.19 -5.53 10.67
CA PHE A 55 11.33 -6.42 9.53
C PHE A 55 12.29 -5.90 8.46
N GLU A 56 12.84 -6.83 7.70
CA GLU A 56 13.57 -6.55 6.47
C GLU A 56 12.75 -7.05 5.28
N GLY A 57 12.70 -6.31 4.18
CA GLY A 57 11.96 -6.69 2.99
C GLY A 57 12.18 -5.78 1.80
N TYR A 58 11.28 -5.86 0.83
CA TYR A 58 11.21 -4.92 -0.29
C TYR A 58 9.80 -4.83 -0.86
N LEU A 59 9.49 -3.70 -1.50
CA LEU A 59 8.35 -3.53 -2.40
C LEU A 59 8.80 -3.69 -3.86
N SER A 60 8.07 -4.48 -4.64
CA SER A 60 8.21 -4.54 -6.10
C SER A 60 7.09 -3.73 -6.76
N LEU A 61 7.49 -2.73 -7.54
CA LEU A 61 6.61 -1.88 -8.35
C LEU A 61 6.68 -2.37 -9.79
N THR A 62 5.89 -3.40 -10.12
CA THR A 62 6.08 -4.24 -11.31
C THR A 62 5.81 -3.48 -12.60
N PHE A 63 4.82 -2.58 -12.63
CA PHE A 63 4.54 -1.68 -13.76
C PHE A 63 5.69 -0.71 -14.09
N GLU A 64 6.69 -0.61 -13.23
CA GLU A 64 7.83 0.27 -13.40
C GLU A 64 9.18 -0.44 -13.46
N GLY A 65 9.21 -1.76 -13.20
CA GLY A 65 10.45 -2.52 -13.01
C GLY A 65 11.31 -2.03 -11.84
N ARG A 66 10.73 -1.40 -10.81
CA ARG A 66 11.47 -0.87 -9.66
C ARG A 66 11.30 -1.75 -8.41
N THR A 67 12.36 -1.82 -7.61
CA THR A 67 12.33 -2.40 -6.26
C THR A 67 12.72 -1.34 -5.23
N LEU A 68 11.90 -1.19 -4.18
CA LEU A 68 12.19 -0.33 -3.04
C LEU A 68 12.60 -1.20 -1.85
N TRP A 69 13.84 -1.04 -1.37
CA TRP A 69 14.35 -1.81 -0.24
C TRP A 69 13.86 -1.25 1.10
N LEU A 70 13.47 -2.15 1.99
CA LEU A 70 12.96 -1.87 3.33
C LEU A 70 13.89 -2.55 4.35
N PRO A 71 15.08 -1.98 4.64
CA PRO A 71 16.18 -2.74 5.24
C PRO A 71 16.11 -2.91 6.77
N ASN A 72 15.27 -2.17 7.50
CA ASN A 72 15.15 -2.27 8.97
C ASN A 72 13.90 -1.54 9.51
N MET A 73 12.72 -1.82 8.93
CA MET A 73 11.51 -1.06 9.22
C MET A 73 10.88 -1.46 10.56
N GLY A 74 10.48 -0.47 11.37
CA GLY A 74 9.74 -0.70 12.60
C GLY A 74 8.26 -1.03 12.38
N ALA A 75 7.65 -1.74 13.34
CA ALA A 75 6.20 -1.74 13.49
C ALA A 75 5.72 -0.33 13.88
N GLN A 76 4.53 0.04 13.40
CA GLN A 76 3.88 1.35 13.53
C GLN A 76 4.60 2.51 12.80
N GLU A 77 5.71 2.22 12.10
CA GLU A 77 6.35 3.14 11.17
C GLU A 77 5.61 3.12 9.82
N ALA A 78 5.23 4.29 9.31
CA ALA A 78 4.63 4.44 7.99
C ALA A 78 5.72 4.68 6.93
N VAL A 79 5.65 3.95 5.81
CA VAL A 79 6.51 4.17 4.65
C VAL A 79 5.68 4.73 3.50
N ASP A 80 5.88 6.01 3.22
CA ASP A 80 5.30 6.67 2.06
C ASP A 80 6.13 6.35 0.81
N PHE A 81 5.48 5.86 -0.25
CA PHE A 81 6.12 5.62 -1.54
C PHE A 81 5.21 5.98 -2.72
N TYR A 82 5.82 6.33 -3.84
CA TYR A 82 5.11 6.77 -5.04
C TYR A 82 5.28 5.73 -6.15
N SER A 83 4.17 5.33 -6.79
CA SER A 83 4.23 4.73 -8.12
C SER A 83 4.20 5.85 -9.19
N LYS A 84 4.73 5.60 -10.39
CA LYS A 84 4.62 6.53 -11.54
C LYS A 84 3.18 6.74 -12.02
N GLN A 85 2.28 5.83 -11.69
CA GLN A 85 0.86 5.91 -12.07
C GLN A 85 0.07 6.76 -11.05
N ALA A 86 0.48 6.73 -9.78
CA ALA A 86 -0.19 7.44 -8.69
C ALA A 86 0.24 8.91 -8.62
N LYS A 87 -0.73 9.82 -8.49
CA LYS A 87 -0.50 11.26 -8.25
C LYS A 87 -0.27 11.62 -6.77
N ARG A 88 -0.34 10.63 -5.88
CA ARG A 88 -0.22 10.74 -4.41
C ARG A 88 0.52 9.49 -3.90
N PRO A 89 1.12 9.51 -2.71
CA PRO A 89 1.80 8.34 -2.17
C PRO A 89 0.81 7.21 -1.82
N TYR A 90 1.33 6.00 -1.78
CA TYR A 90 0.83 4.91 -0.96
C TYR A 90 1.50 5.01 0.41
N ASP A 91 0.79 4.64 1.48
CA ASP A 91 1.38 4.61 2.83
C ASP A 91 1.33 3.15 3.31
N LEU A 92 2.49 2.50 3.45
CA LEU A 92 2.61 1.15 3.99
C LEU A 92 2.81 1.23 5.50
N VAL A 93 1.91 0.60 6.28
CA VAL A 93 2.00 0.54 7.74
C VAL A 93 2.01 -0.93 8.18
N VAL A 94 3.12 -1.41 8.74
CA VAL A 94 3.16 -2.70 9.43
C VAL A 94 2.80 -2.47 10.89
N THR A 95 1.76 -3.13 11.40
CA THR A 95 1.30 -2.95 12.80
C THR A 95 1.86 -4.00 13.75
N THR A 96 2.27 -5.16 13.23
CA THR A 96 2.72 -6.31 14.03
C THR A 96 3.80 -7.09 13.30
N VAL A 97 4.90 -7.41 14.00
CA VAL A 97 5.92 -8.36 13.53
C VAL A 97 5.89 -9.61 14.41
N ASN A 98 5.83 -10.78 13.78
CA ASN A 98 5.82 -12.08 14.47
C ASN A 98 6.85 -13.05 13.86
N LYS A 99 6.99 -14.24 14.45
CA LYS A 99 8.01 -15.23 14.01
C LYS A 99 7.79 -15.75 12.58
N ARG A 100 6.58 -15.65 12.03
CA ARG A 100 6.19 -16.12 10.68
C ARG A 100 6.31 -15.00 9.64
N GLY A 101 6.00 -13.76 10.00
CA GLY A 101 6.05 -12.60 9.11
C GLY A 101 5.45 -11.35 9.75
N VAL A 102 4.61 -10.63 9.01
CA VAL A 102 4.07 -9.31 9.43
C VAL A 102 2.57 -9.19 9.15
N ALA A 103 1.89 -8.35 9.91
CA ALA A 103 0.52 -7.91 9.64
C ALA A 103 0.45 -6.38 9.63
N GLY A 104 -0.49 -5.82 8.87
CA GLY A 104 -0.57 -4.38 8.68
C GLY A 104 -1.60 -3.96 7.63
N TYR A 105 -1.40 -2.78 7.05
CA TYR A 105 -2.25 -2.25 6.00
C TYR A 105 -1.50 -1.30 5.04
N LEU A 106 -2.05 -1.17 3.84
CA LEU A 106 -1.65 -0.21 2.81
C LEU A 106 -2.78 0.82 2.64
N LEU A 107 -2.46 2.11 2.70
CA LEU A 107 -3.37 3.19 2.31
C LEU A 107 -3.14 3.53 0.84
N LEU A 108 -4.17 3.35 0.01
CA LEU A 108 -4.09 3.68 -1.41
C LEU A 108 -4.05 5.21 -1.65
N PRO A 109 -3.44 5.69 -2.73
CA PRO A 109 -3.46 7.08 -3.16
C PRO A 109 -4.89 7.62 -3.26
N ALA A 110 -5.16 8.76 -2.61
CA ALA A 110 -6.50 9.36 -2.65
C ALA A 110 -6.88 9.75 -4.09
N GLY A 111 -8.03 9.25 -4.55
CA GLY A 111 -8.50 9.43 -5.94
C GLY A 111 -8.23 8.23 -6.86
N GLU A 112 -7.58 7.16 -6.39
CA GLU A 112 -7.59 5.87 -7.09
C GLU A 112 -8.93 5.16 -6.94
N SER A 113 -9.94 5.69 -7.63
CA SER A 113 -11.14 4.93 -7.98
C SER A 113 -10.69 3.68 -8.75
N GLN A 114 -10.97 2.49 -8.22
CA GLN A 114 -10.57 1.26 -8.90
C GLN A 114 -11.15 1.22 -10.30
N GLY A 115 -10.30 0.88 -11.28
CA GLY A 115 -10.74 0.29 -12.55
C GLY A 115 -11.30 -1.11 -12.30
N GLY A 116 -12.44 -1.19 -11.60
CA GLY A 116 -13.31 -2.36 -11.65
C GLY A 116 -13.95 -2.48 -13.05
N PRO A 117 -14.64 -3.59 -13.35
CA PRO A 117 -15.01 -3.96 -14.73
C PRO A 117 -16.05 -3.07 -15.43
N GLU A 118 -16.39 -1.89 -14.92
CA GLU A 118 -17.32 -0.95 -15.58
C GLU A 118 -16.79 -0.49 -16.96
N ALA A 119 -15.47 -0.47 -17.17
CA ALA A 119 -14.86 -0.20 -18.47
C ALA A 119 -15.22 -1.24 -19.54
N ALA A 120 -15.58 -2.49 -19.16
CA ALA A 120 -15.98 -3.54 -20.10
C ALA A 120 -17.45 -3.39 -20.57
N ASN A 121 -18.32 -2.79 -19.75
CA ASN A 121 -19.76 -2.70 -20.04
C ASN A 121 -20.18 -1.46 -20.84
N ARG A 122 -19.28 -0.49 -21.08
CA ARG A 122 -19.58 0.69 -21.93
C ARG A 122 -19.29 0.49 -23.43
N GLY A 123 -18.81 -0.70 -23.83
CA GLY A 123 -18.48 -1.02 -25.23
C GLY A 123 -19.60 -1.64 -26.07
N ILE A 124 -20.70 -2.08 -25.47
CA ILE A 124 -21.76 -2.86 -26.15
C ILE A 124 -23.11 -2.13 -26.14
N LEU A 125 -23.14 -0.91 -26.69
CA LEU A 125 -24.39 -0.25 -27.07
C LEU A 125 -24.24 0.76 -28.23
N SER A 126 -23.58 0.36 -29.32
CA SER A 126 -23.52 1.19 -30.54
C SER A 126 -23.35 0.40 -31.84
N THR A 127 -24.11 -0.70 -32.01
CA THR A 127 -24.37 -1.32 -33.32
C THR A 127 -25.77 -1.94 -33.30
N ARG A 128 -26.53 -1.76 -34.40
CA ARG A 128 -28.00 -1.82 -34.49
C ARG A 128 -28.62 -0.55 -33.89
N GLU A 129 -29.36 0.29 -34.62
CA GLU A 129 -30.12 0.02 -35.85
C GLU A 129 -29.92 1.13 -36.92
N SER A 130 -29.64 0.72 -38.17
CA SER A 130 -29.87 1.56 -39.35
C SER A 130 -30.17 0.66 -40.54
N LEU A 131 -31.46 0.37 -40.71
CA LEU A 131 -32.05 -0.38 -41.82
C LEU A 131 -33.50 0.14 -41.92
N GLY A 132 -33.70 1.16 -42.75
CA GLY A 132 -34.83 2.07 -42.56
C GLY A 132 -35.22 2.95 -43.75
N LYS A 133 -35.31 2.35 -44.94
CA LYS A 133 -35.91 2.86 -46.19
C LYS A 133 -35.07 3.83 -47.02
#